data_AF-A0A3A1XIU1-F1
#
_entry.id   AF-A0A3A1XIU1-F1
#
_cell.length_a   1.000
_cell.length_b   1.000
_cell.length_c   1.000
_cell.angle_alpha   90.00
_cell.angle_beta   90.00
_cell.angle_gamma   90.00
#
_symmetry.space_group_name_H-M   'P 1'
#
loop_
_entity.id
_entity.type
_entity.pdbx_description
1 polymer ?
#
loop_
_entity_poly.entity_id
_entity_poly.type
_entity_poly.pdbx_seq_one_letter_code
_entity_poly.pdbx_strand_id
1 'polypeptide(L)' 'MTTVIMHTSEGDIKINLFDSKAPETVKNFVGLATGEREWLDSFSG' A
#
# COMPACT_ATOMS: atom_id res chain seq x y z
N MET A 1 -13.95 0.33 -0.99
CA MET A 1 -13.07 -0.65 -1.65
C MET A 1 -12.10 0.13 -2.52
N THR A 2 -10.83 0.15 -2.13
CA THR A 2 -9.78 0.88 -2.86
C THR A 2 -9.13 -0.06 -3.87
N THR A 3 -8.84 0.42 -5.09
CA THR A 3 -8.14 -0.35 -6.13
C THR A 3 -6.80 0.31 -6.44
N VAL A 4 -5.74 -0.47 -6.51
CA VAL A 4 -4.37 -0.03 -6.83
C VAL A 4 -3.86 -0.80 -8.04
N ILE A 5 -3.09 -0.13 -8.90
CA ILE A 5 -2.35 -0.76 -10.00
C ILE A 5 -0.86 -0.68 -9.65
N MET A 6 -0.21 -1.84 -9.59
CA MET A 6 1.24 -1.95 -9.44
C MET A 6 1.85 -2.21 -10.81
N HIS A 7 2.68 -1.27 -11.26
CA HIS A 7 3.39 -1.38 -12.53
C HIS A 7 4.68 -2.18 -12.34
N THR A 8 4.87 -3.23 -13.14
CA THR A 8 6.09 -4.04 -13.17
C THR A 8 6.63 -4.10 -14.60
N SER A 9 7.87 -4.58 -14.78
CA SER A 9 8.44 -4.78 -16.12
C SER A 9 7.68 -5.81 -16.95
N GLU A 10 7.04 -6.77 -16.30
CA GLU A 10 6.25 -7.83 -16.93
C GLU A 10 4.78 -7.44 -17.11
N GLY A 11 4.40 -6.22 -16.72
CA GLY A 11 3.05 -5.67 -16.85
C GLY A 11 2.41 -5.26 -15.52
N ASP A 12 1.12 -4.97 -15.59
CA ASP A 12 0.36 -4.38 -14.49
C ASP A 12 -0.33 -5.43 -13.62
N ILE A 13 -0.24 -5.25 -12.30
CA ILE A 13 -0.96 -6.05 -11.31
C ILE A 13 -2.06 -5.19 -10.69
N LYS A 14 -3.32 -5.61 -10.86
CA LYS A 14 -4.48 -4.97 -10.24
C LYS A 14 -4.78 -5.57 -8.88
N ILE A 15 -4.82 -4.74 -7.85
CA ILE A 15 -5.00 -5.14 -6.45
C ILE A 15 -6.25 -4.45 -5.88
N ASN A 16 -7.16 -5.24 -5.30
CA ASN A 16 -8.32 -4.74 -4.58
C ASN A 16 -8.05 -4.81 -3.07
N LEU A 17 -8.20 -3.68 -2.39
CA LEU A 17 -7.95 -3.53 -0.96
C LEU A 17 -9.25 -3.44 -0.17
N PHE A 18 -9.30 -4.15 0.96
CA PHE A 18 -10.47 -4.22 1.84
C PHE A 18 -10.44 -3.13 2.92
N ASP A 19 -10.54 -1.89 2.48
CA ASP A 19 -10.61 -0.70 3.33
C ASP A 19 -11.70 -0.75 4.42
N SER A 20 -12.86 -1.36 4.13
CA SER A 20 -13.93 -1.53 5.13
C SER A 20 -13.63 -2.57 6.22
N LYS A 21 -12.71 -3.52 5.96
CA LYS A 21 -12.37 -4.60 6.90
C LYS A 21 -11.06 -4.35 7.64
N ALA A 22 -10.10 -3.71 6.98
CA ALA A 22 -8.76 -3.47 7.49
C ALA A 22 -8.27 -2.04 7.16
N PRO A 23 -8.95 -1.00 7.67
CA PRO A 23 -8.70 0.39 7.28
C PRO A 23 -7.26 0.83 7.57
N GLU A 24 -6.71 0.49 8.73
CA GLU A 24 -5.34 0.89 9.13
C GLU A 24 -4.27 0.22 8.26
N THR A 25 -4.44 -1.06 7.94
CA THR A 25 -3.51 -1.78 7.06
C THR A 25 -3.53 -1.20 5.66
N VAL A 26 -4.72 -0.90 5.13
CA VAL A 26 -4.87 -0.28 3.81
C VAL A 26 -4.25 1.11 3.79
N LYS A 27 -4.50 1.92 4.82
CA LYS A 27 -3.89 3.26 4.97
C LYS A 27 -2.37 3.17 5.01
N ASN A 28 -1.81 2.23 5.77
CA ASN A 28 -0.36 2.04 5.85
C ASN A 28 0.23 1.63 4.49
N PHE A 29 -0.40 0.66 3.81
CA PHE A 29 0.05 0.21 2.49
C PHE A 29 0.04 1.34 1.46
N VAL A 30 -1.08 2.05 1.35
CA VAL A 30 -1.23 3.14 0.38
C VAL A 30 -0.26 4.28 0.70
N GLY A 31 -0.18 4.71 1.96
CA GLY A 31 0.68 5.83 2.36
C GLY A 31 2.17 5.55 2.12
N LEU A 32 2.64 4.32 2.34
CA LEU A 32 4.01 3.93 2.01
C LEU A 32 4.22 3.86 0.49
N ALA A 33 3.25 3.33 -0.26
CA ALA A 33 3.36 3.18 -1.71
C ALA A 33 3.32 4.52 -2.47
N THR A 34 2.62 5.53 -1.94
CA THR A 34 2.53 6.88 -2.53
C THR A 34 3.62 7.83 -2.04
N GLY A 35 4.37 7.45 -1.01
CA GLY A 35 5.35 8.33 -0.36
C GLY A 35 4.73 9.38 0.57
N GLU A 36 3.43 9.29 0.87
CA GLU A 36 2.77 10.15 1.87
C GLU A 36 3.31 9.87 3.29
N ARG A 37 3.78 8.64 3.53
CA ARG A 37 4.36 8.19 4.80
C ARG A 37 5.79 7.73 4.59
N GLU A 38 6.70 8.17 5.46
CA GLU A 38 8.05 7.63 5.52
C GLU A 38 8.07 6.24 6.14
N TRP A 39 8.88 5.37 5.56
CA TRP A 39 9.18 4.07 6.15
C TRP A 39 10.19 4.24 7.29
N LEU A 40 9.90 3.63 8.43
CA LEU A 40 10.80 3.57 9.58
C LEU A 40 11.19 2.11 9.82
N ASP A 41 12.48 1.87 10.06
CA ASP A 41 12.96 0.53 10.40
C ASP A 41 12.33 0.07 11.72
N SER A 42 11.86 -1.17 11.76
CA SER A 42 11.13 -1.68 12.93
C SER A 42 12.04 -2.08 14.10
N PHE A 43 13.35 -2.15 13.90
CA PHE A 43 14.34 -2.56 14.91
C PHE A 43 15.24 -1.41 15.37
N SER A 44 15.54 -0.47 14.48
CA SER A 44 16.42 0.67 14.75
C SER A 44 15.75 2.03 14.62
N GLY A 45 14.43 2.06 14.39
CA GLY A 45 13.64 3.28 14.20
C GLY A 45 13.72 4.26 15.36
#